data_AF-A0A349DQT7-F1
#
_entry.id   AF-A0A349DQT7-F1
#
_cell.length_a   1.000
_cell.length_b   1.000
_cell.length_c   1.000
_cell.angle_alpha   90.00
_cell.angle_beta   90.00
_cell.angle_gamma   90.00
#
_symmetry.space_group_name_H-M   'P 1'
#
loop_
_entity.id
_entity.type
_entity.pdbx_description
1 polymer ?
#
loop_
_entity_poly.entity_id
_entity_poly.type
_entity_poly.pdbx_seq_one_letter_code
_entity_poly.pdbx_strand_id
1 'polypeptide(L)' 'MTKAEVISEIADKTGIDKEKVQITVEAFFKVIQNSMENGDNIYVRGFGSF' A
#
# COMPACT_ATOMS: atom_id res chain seq x y z
N MET A 1 -12.10 3.31 6.58
CA MET A 1 -11.65 3.02 5.22
C MET A 1 -11.22 1.57 5.15
N THR A 2 -11.84 0.77 4.29
CA THR A 2 -11.49 -0.64 4.02
C THR A 2 -10.46 -0.71 2.91
N LYS A 3 -9.80 -1.87 2.76
CA LYS A 3 -8.86 -2.11 1.64
C LYS A 3 -9.53 -1.87 0.27
N ALA A 4 -10.78 -2.29 0.11
CA ALA A 4 -11.53 -2.09 -1.12
C ALA A 4 -11.79 -0.60 -1.39
N GLU A 5 -12.10 0.18 -0.35
CA GLU A 5 -12.27 1.64 -0.46
C GLU A 5 -10.95 2.32 -0.86
N VAL A 6 -9.81 1.93 -0.26
CA VAL A 6 -8.48 2.44 -0.64
C VAL A 6 -8.17 2.16 -2.12
N ILE A 7 -8.42 0.93 -2.58
CA ILE A 7 -8.17 0.54 -3.98
C ILE A 7 -9.04 1.38 -4.93
N SER A 8 -10.32 1.56 -4.61
CA SER A 8 -11.19 2.40 -5.44
C SER A 8 -10.71 3.84 -5.46
N GLU A 9 -10.40 4.43 -4.30
CA GLU A 9 -9.99 5.82 -4.21
C GLU A 9 -8.67 6.10 -4.97
N ILE A 10 -7.70 5.17 -4.91
CA ILE A 10 -6.45 5.29 -5.68
C ILE A 10 -6.72 5.15 -7.19
N ALA A 11 -7.52 4.17 -7.61
CA ALA A 11 -7.86 3.98 -9.01
C ALA A 11 -8.57 5.23 -9.59
N ASP A 12 -9.53 5.78 -8.84
CA ASP A 12 -10.30 6.95 -9.25
C ASP A 12 -9.40 8.21 -9.36
N LYS A 13 -8.43 8.39 -8.46
CA LYS A 13 -7.49 9.53 -8.48
C LYS A 13 -6.40 9.41 -9.54
N THR A 14 -5.98 8.20 -9.89
CA THR A 14 -4.83 7.97 -10.77
C THR A 14 -5.21 7.60 -12.20
N GLY A 15 -6.47 7.18 -12.42
CA GLY A 15 -6.93 6.63 -13.69
C GLY A 15 -6.33 5.25 -14.01
N ILE A 16 -5.63 4.63 -13.05
CA ILE A 16 -5.06 3.29 -13.21
C ILE A 16 -6.18 2.27 -13.02
N ASP A 17 -6.14 1.20 -13.82
CA ASP A 17 -7.05 0.09 -13.71
C ASP A 17 -7.11 -0.51 -12.28
N LYS A 18 -8.31 -0.82 -11.79
CA LYS A 18 -8.55 -1.28 -10.41
C LYS A 18 -7.80 -2.58 -10.09
N GLU A 19 -7.68 -3.50 -11.04
CA GLU A 19 -6.95 -4.75 -10.84
C GLU A 19 -5.47 -4.47 -10.61
N LYS A 20 -4.89 -3.56 -11.40
CA LYS A 20 -3.48 -3.15 -11.23
C LYS A 20 -3.25 -2.43 -9.90
N VAL A 21 -4.17 -1.57 -9.48
CA VAL A 21 -4.10 -0.91 -8.17
C VAL A 21 -4.19 -1.96 -7.05
N GLN A 22 -5.11 -2.91 -7.15
CA GLN A 22 -5.24 -3.99 -6.17
C GLN A 22 -3.95 -4.77 -6.00
N ILE A 23 -3.36 -5.25 -7.10
CA ILE A 23 -2.09 -5.99 -7.08
C ILE A 23 -0.97 -5.16 -6.44
N THR A 24 -0.89 -3.87 -6.80
CA THR A 24 0.13 -2.95 -6.27
C THR A 24 -0.02 -2.74 -4.77
N VAL A 25 -1.24 -2.50 -4.28
CA VAL A 25 -1.52 -2.29 -2.86
C VAL A 25 -1.26 -3.56 -2.04
N GLU A 26 -1.62 -4.73 -2.57
CA GLU A 26 -1.32 -6.02 -1.94
C GLU A 26 0.18 -6.29 -1.83
N ALA A 27 0.91 -6.06 -2.92
CA ALA A 27 2.36 -6.19 -2.93
C ALA A 27 3.00 -5.21 -1.95
N PHE A 28 2.54 -3.96 -1.90
CA PHE A 28 3.01 -2.95 -0.95
C PHE A 28 2.87 -3.44 0.50
N PHE A 29 1.67 -3.89 0.90
CA PHE A 29 1.48 -4.39 2.26
C PHE A 29 2.37 -5.59 2.59
N LYS A 30 2.60 -6.48 1.63
CA LYS A 30 3.47 -7.64 1.85
C LYS A 30 4.94 -7.26 2.03
N VAL A 31 5.41 -6.27 1.28
CA VAL A 31 6.78 -5.71 1.46
C VAL A 31 6.94 -5.10 2.85
N ILE A 32 5.96 -4.29 3.26
CA ILE A 32 5.96 -3.65 4.59
C ILE A 32 5.95 -4.71 5.70
N GLN A 33 5.03 -5.69 5.64
CA GLN A 33 4.92 -6.76 6.63
C GLN A 33 6.23 -7.54 6.76
N ASN A 34 6.81 -8.00 5.64
CA ASN A 34 8.04 -8.76 5.66
C ASN A 34 9.21 -7.97 6.28
N SER A 35 9.32 -6.67 5.98
CA SER A 35 10.34 -5.81 6.57
C SER A 35 10.16 -5.67 8.08
N MET A 36 8.93 -5.45 8.55
CA MET A 36 8.64 -5.35 9.99
C MET A 36 8.88 -6.68 10.72
N GLU A 37 8.54 -7.82 10.11
CA GLU A 37 8.80 -9.16 10.67
C GLU A 37 10.30 -9.42 10.86
N ASN A 38 11.14 -8.86 10.00
CA ASN A 38 12.61 -8.95 10.10
C ASN A 38 13.20 -7.96 11.12
N GLY A 39 12.39 -7.07 11.70
CA GLY A 39 12.83 -6.01 12.62
C GLY A 39 13.44 -4.81 11.91
N ASP A 40 13.26 -4.68 10.59
CA ASP A 40 13.75 -3.56 9.81
C ASP A 40 12.77 -2.39 9.90
N ASN A 41 13.27 -1.24 10.38
CA ASN A 41 12.49 0.00 10.43
C ASN A 41 12.21 0.53 9.02
N ILE A 42 10.99 0.98 8.78
CA ILE A 42 10.53 1.52 7.51
C ILE A 42 10.23 3.01 7.67
N TYR A 43 10.82 3.82 6.79
CA TYR A 43 10.64 5.27 6.81
C TYR A 43 9.91 5.73 5.55
N VAL A 44 8.67 6.20 5.71
CA VAL A 44 7.85 6.73 4.60
C VAL A 44 7.75 8.25 4.75
N ARG A 45 8.51 8.97 3.93
CA ARG A 45 8.57 10.45 3.98
C ARG A 45 7.18 11.06 3.81
N GLY A 46 6.80 11.92 4.75
CA GLY A 46 5.49 12.60 4.76
C GLY A 46 4.33 11.77 5.29
N PHE A 47 4.59 10.54 5.77
CA PHE A 47 3.58 9.66 6.35
C PHE A 47 3.96 9.19 7.76
N GLY A 48 5.11 8.54 7.93
CA GLY A 48 5.51 8.00 9.24
C GLY A 48 6.70 7.06 9.21
N SER A 49 7.03 6.53 10.38
CA SER A 49 8.03 5.46 10.57
C SER A 49 7.34 4.26 11.21
N PHE A 50 7.67 3.05 10.76
CA PHE A 50 7.04 1.80 11.17
C PHE A 50 8.09 0.74 11.48
#